data_AF-A0A7K0C975-F1
#
_entry.id   AF-A0A7K0C975-F1
#
_cell.length_a   1.000
_cell.length_b   1.000
_cell.length_c   1.000
_cell.angle_alpha   90.00
_cell.angle_beta   90.00
_cell.angle_gamma   90.00
#
_symmetry.space_group_name_H-M   'P 1'
#
loop_
_entity.id
_entity.type
_entity.pdbx_description
1 polymer ?
#
loop_
_entity_poly.entity_id
_entity_poly.type
_entity_poly.pdbx_seq_one_letter_code
_entity_poly.pdbx_strand_id
1 'polypeptide(L)'
;MKGAGIRPLIDDQDVLEEIHPDGDSSCYQQMWLGSSETWPLWAAREPRRVELSNNDCVTDCCGGVFVTIQRRGDHVEWVSWENTNDIRVPVPPEVRFDASQYDAELARVVADHSWEEPVDTAARLLAHRIAATDWYKRWDCQPFAHGIRVQERGESAEVVMPFVTSQFDEGGTYRWHVMSVTAQEPVEEQVGRFVEQITATDPRESAKGP
;
A
#
# COMPACT_ATOMS: atom_id res chain seq x y z
N MET A 1 13.31 0.06 -1.04
CA MET A 1 12.64 -1.20 -1.43
C MET A 1 11.17 -1.09 -1.04
N LYS A 2 10.26 -1.58 -1.89
CA LYS A 2 8.80 -1.42 -1.71
C LYS A 2 8.22 -2.66 -1.04
N GLY A 3 7.03 -2.55 -0.44
CA GLY A 3 6.32 -3.69 0.15
C GLY A 3 5.97 -4.75 -0.90
N ALA A 4 5.36 -5.86 -0.50
CA ALA A 4 4.88 -6.85 -1.46
C ALA A 4 3.84 -6.22 -2.41
N GLY A 5 4.12 -6.29 -3.72
CA GLY A 5 3.24 -5.81 -4.78
C GLY A 5 2.15 -6.83 -5.11
N ILE A 6 0.92 -6.35 -5.27
CA ILE A 6 -0.22 -7.17 -5.67
C ILE A 6 -0.39 -7.07 -7.19
N ARG A 7 -0.54 -8.23 -7.83
CA ARG A 7 -0.71 -8.36 -9.29
C ARG A 7 -2.07 -9.00 -9.57
N PRO A 8 -2.96 -8.32 -10.31
CA PRO A 8 -4.28 -8.87 -10.61
C PRO A 8 -4.17 -9.98 -11.65
N LEU A 9 -4.85 -11.09 -11.39
CA LEU A 9 -5.05 -12.17 -12.35
C LEU A 9 -6.44 -12.05 -12.97
N ILE A 10 -6.53 -12.13 -14.29
CA ILE A 10 -7.80 -12.20 -15.02
C ILE A 10 -7.76 -13.47 -15.86
N ASP A 11 -8.77 -14.32 -15.70
CA ASP A 11 -8.80 -15.65 -16.32
C ASP A 11 -7.51 -16.46 -16.05
N ASP A 12 -7.02 -16.40 -14.80
CA ASP A 12 -5.76 -17.00 -14.33
C ASP A 12 -4.47 -16.47 -14.98
N GLN A 13 -4.55 -15.37 -15.74
CA GLN A 13 -3.38 -14.73 -16.38
C GLN A 13 -2.94 -13.47 -15.64
N ASP A 14 -1.63 -13.32 -15.42
CA ASP A 14 -1.03 -12.09 -14.90
C ASP A 14 -1.04 -11.01 -15.99
N VAL A 15 -2.02 -10.11 -15.87
CA VAL A 15 -2.26 -9.05 -16.85
C VAL A 15 -1.09 -8.08 -16.94
N LEU A 16 -0.37 -7.86 -15.84
CA LEU A 16 0.77 -6.95 -15.82
C LEU A 16 2.02 -7.59 -16.44
N GLU A 17 2.17 -8.91 -16.37
CA GLU A 17 3.31 -9.61 -16.98
C GLU A 17 3.27 -9.51 -18.49
N GLU A 18 2.07 -9.50 -19.08
CA GLU A 18 1.90 -9.36 -20.52
C GLU A 18 2.05 -7.91 -21.00
N ILE A 19 1.54 -6.92 -20.24
CA ILE A 19 1.46 -5.52 -20.68
C ILE A 19 2.68 -4.70 -20.28
N HIS A 20 3.24 -5.00 -19.11
CA HIS A 20 4.32 -4.22 -18.50
C HIS A 20 5.25 -5.12 -17.65
N PRO A 21 5.93 -6.10 -18.27
CA PRO A 21 6.69 -7.14 -17.57
C PRO A 21 7.80 -6.58 -16.66
N ASP A 22 8.46 -5.51 -17.10
CA ASP A 22 9.54 -4.85 -16.37
C ASP A 22 9.02 -3.80 -15.36
N GLY A 23 7.70 -3.62 -15.29
CA GLY A 23 7.05 -2.66 -14.41
C GLY A 23 6.89 -3.19 -12.99
N ASP A 24 6.97 -2.27 -12.03
CA ASP A 24 6.58 -2.51 -10.65
C ASP A 24 5.06 -2.45 -10.51
N SER A 25 4.48 -3.24 -9.59
CA SER A 25 3.08 -3.05 -9.18
C SER A 25 2.90 -1.68 -8.55
N SER A 26 1.79 -0.99 -8.79
CA SER A 26 1.44 0.25 -8.06
C SER A 26 0.55 -0.04 -6.85
N CYS A 27 0.09 -1.28 -6.69
CA CYS A 27 -0.79 -1.74 -5.63
C CYS A 27 0.01 -2.55 -4.59
N TYR A 28 0.55 -1.90 -3.56
CA TYR A 28 1.32 -2.58 -2.52
C TYR A 28 0.47 -2.92 -1.30
N GLN A 29 0.83 -3.99 -0.58
CA GLN A 29 0.11 -4.47 0.60
C GLN A 29 -0.26 -3.36 1.61
N GLN A 30 0.61 -2.40 1.91
CA GLN A 30 0.28 -1.33 2.87
C GLN A 30 -0.92 -0.45 2.46
N MET A 31 -1.30 -0.46 1.17
CA MET A 31 -2.49 0.24 0.65
C MET A 31 -3.79 -0.51 0.92
N TRP A 32 -3.70 -1.79 1.29
CA TRP A 32 -4.85 -2.67 1.58
C TRP A 32 -5.19 -2.69 3.07
N LEU A 33 -4.52 -1.84 3.86
CA LEU A 33 -4.83 -1.63 5.25
C LEU A 33 -5.96 -0.61 5.40
N GLY A 34 -6.87 -0.85 6.34
CA GLY A 34 -8.00 0.03 6.62
C GLY A 34 -9.32 -0.49 6.03
N SER A 35 -10.28 0.42 5.85
CA SER A 35 -11.60 0.10 5.30
C SER A 35 -11.49 -0.33 3.85
N SER A 36 -12.38 -1.22 3.40
CA SER A 36 -12.39 -1.67 2.01
C SER A 36 -12.47 -0.54 0.99
N GLU A 37 -13.15 0.56 1.33
CA GLU A 37 -13.31 1.74 0.47
C GLU A 37 -11.99 2.45 0.13
N THR A 38 -10.94 2.21 0.92
CA THR A 38 -9.60 2.79 0.68
C THR A 38 -8.67 1.85 -0.08
N TRP A 39 -9.09 0.61 -0.37
CA TRP A 39 -8.25 -0.35 -1.07
C TRP A 39 -8.03 0.08 -2.53
N PRO A 40 -6.83 -0.12 -3.11
CA PRO A 40 -6.50 0.31 -4.46
C PRO A 40 -7.46 -0.16 -5.54
N LEU A 41 -8.00 -1.38 -5.39
CA LEU A 41 -8.91 -2.00 -6.36
C LEU A 41 -10.37 -1.96 -5.92
N TRP A 42 -10.74 -1.24 -4.86
CA TRP A 42 -12.14 -1.14 -4.47
C TRP A 42 -13.00 -0.49 -5.56
N ALA A 43 -14.15 -1.12 -5.84
CA ALA A 43 -15.05 -0.71 -6.90
C ALA A 43 -16.24 0.10 -6.36
N ALA A 44 -16.16 1.42 -6.50
CA ALA A 44 -17.23 2.35 -6.20
C ALA A 44 -18.24 2.47 -7.36
N ARG A 45 -19.43 3.05 -7.11
CA ARG A 45 -20.35 3.44 -8.19
C ARG A 45 -19.78 4.54 -9.07
N GLU A 46 -18.96 5.41 -8.49
CA GLU A 46 -18.22 6.43 -9.22
C GLU A 46 -17.00 5.77 -9.91
N PRO A 47 -16.82 5.94 -11.22
CA PRO A 47 -15.67 5.35 -11.92
C PRO A 47 -14.37 5.96 -11.43
N ARG A 48 -13.38 5.11 -11.12
CA ARG A 48 -12.06 5.54 -10.67
C ARG A 48 -10.99 4.99 -11.58
N ARG A 49 -10.13 5.89 -12.08
CA ARG A 49 -8.90 5.51 -12.78
C ARG A 49 -7.88 5.03 -11.74
N VAL A 50 -7.37 3.83 -11.93
CA VAL A 50 -6.45 3.13 -11.02
C VAL A 50 -5.17 2.83 -11.76
N GLU A 51 -4.05 3.15 -11.14
CA GLU A 51 -2.72 2.76 -11.61
C GLU A 51 -2.41 1.35 -11.10
N LEU A 52 -2.13 0.43 -12.01
CA LEU A 52 -1.79 -0.95 -11.68
C LEU A 52 -0.28 -1.18 -11.68
N SER A 53 0.46 -0.43 -12.51
CA SER A 53 1.91 -0.58 -12.61
C SER A 53 2.61 0.70 -13.10
N ASN A 54 3.86 0.91 -12.65
CA ASN A 54 4.76 1.97 -13.10
C ASN A 54 6.23 1.49 -13.13
N ASN A 55 7.15 2.38 -13.53
CA ASN A 55 8.59 2.10 -13.65
C ASN A 55 9.44 2.66 -12.48
N ASP A 56 8.86 2.79 -11.27
CA ASP A 56 9.52 3.43 -10.12
C ASP A 56 10.10 4.83 -10.39
N CYS A 57 9.48 5.54 -11.32
CA CYS A 57 9.72 6.94 -11.62
C CYS A 57 8.37 7.67 -11.56
N VAL A 58 8.36 9.00 -11.52
CA VAL A 58 7.09 9.74 -11.68
C VAL A 58 6.44 9.33 -13.01
N THR A 59 5.16 8.93 -12.97
CA THR A 59 4.45 8.34 -14.13
C THR A 59 4.44 9.25 -15.35
N ASP A 60 4.53 10.57 -15.16
CA ASP A 60 4.67 11.57 -16.23
C ASP A 60 5.97 11.42 -17.02
N CYS A 61 6.97 10.71 -16.48
CA CYS A 61 8.28 10.51 -17.09
C CYS A 61 8.42 9.16 -17.82
N CYS A 62 7.91 8.06 -17.25
CA CYS A 62 8.12 6.71 -17.82
C CYS A 62 6.83 5.93 -18.07
N GLY A 63 5.66 6.54 -17.88
CA GLY A 63 4.37 5.89 -18.10
C GLY A 63 4.05 4.78 -17.09
N GLY A 64 2.95 4.09 -17.36
CA GLY A 64 2.43 3.01 -16.53
C GLY A 64 1.20 2.37 -17.15
N VAL A 65 0.61 1.42 -16.42
CA VAL A 65 -0.64 0.74 -16.81
C VAL A 65 -1.77 1.21 -15.92
N PHE A 66 -2.86 1.63 -16.54
CA PHE A 66 -4.04 2.14 -15.87
C PHE A 66 -5.30 1.43 -16.34
N VAL A 67 -6.29 1.38 -15.46
CA VAL A 67 -7.64 0.87 -15.76
C VAL A 67 -8.67 1.71 -15.03
N THR A 68 -9.86 1.88 -15.61
CA THR A 68 -10.99 2.48 -14.91
C THR A 68 -11.84 1.36 -14.28
N ILE A 69 -11.99 1.40 -12.97
CA ILE A 69 -12.80 0.44 -12.20
C ILE A 69 -14.10 1.13 -11.78
N GLN A 70 -15.23 0.46 -12.02
CA GLN A 70 -16.54 0.95 -11.60
C GLN A 70 -17.48 -0.21 -11.22
N ARG A 71 -18.37 0.03 -10.25
CA ARG A 71 -19.46 -0.88 -9.88
C ARG A 71 -20.75 -0.48 -10.59
N ARG A 72 -21.35 -1.43 -11.30
CA ARG A 72 -22.64 -1.32 -12.01
C ARG A 72 -23.60 -2.38 -11.48
N GLY A 73 -24.38 -2.02 -10.47
CA GLY A 73 -25.33 -2.96 -9.86
C GLY A 73 -24.62 -4.14 -9.22
N ASP A 74 -24.88 -5.32 -9.76
CA ASP A 74 -24.32 -6.63 -9.38
C ASP A 74 -23.03 -6.99 -10.11
N HIS A 75 -22.46 -6.07 -10.90
CA HIS A 75 -21.20 -6.27 -11.60
C HIS A 75 -20.14 -5.22 -11.25
N VAL A 76 -18.88 -5.60 -11.35
CA VAL A 76 -17.73 -4.70 -11.38
C VAL A 76 -17.13 -4.74 -12.78
N GLU A 77 -16.89 -3.58 -13.36
CA GLU A 77 -16.32 -3.44 -14.70
C GLU A 77 -14.93 -2.83 -14.63
N TRP A 78 -13.99 -3.44 -15.33
CA TRP A 78 -12.66 -2.92 -15.61
C TRP A 78 -12.63 -2.50 -17.07
N VAL A 79 -12.62 -1.19 -17.31
CA VAL A 79 -12.80 -0.58 -18.64
C VAL A 79 -11.74 0.49 -18.91
N SER A 80 -11.69 0.95 -20.16
CA SER A 80 -10.80 2.06 -20.55
C SER A 80 -9.34 1.83 -20.12
N TRP A 81 -8.81 0.65 -20.42
CA TRP A 81 -7.42 0.32 -20.17
C TRP A 81 -6.48 1.22 -20.95
N GLU A 82 -5.37 1.60 -20.32
CA GLU A 82 -4.34 2.44 -20.91
C GLU A 82 -2.96 1.89 -20.58
N ASN A 83 -2.11 1.72 -21.58
CA ASN A 83 -0.67 1.54 -21.41
C ASN A 83 0.03 2.81 -21.88
N THR A 84 0.45 3.66 -20.93
CA THR A 84 1.18 4.90 -21.24
C THR A 84 2.68 4.69 -21.29
N ASN A 85 3.17 3.51 -20.88
CA ASN A 85 4.58 3.13 -21.02
C ASN A 85 4.90 2.72 -22.47
N ASP A 86 4.11 1.83 -23.07
CA ASP A 86 4.24 1.47 -24.48
C ASP A 86 2.88 1.30 -25.16
N ILE A 87 2.46 2.32 -25.91
CA ILE A 87 1.17 2.36 -26.63
C ILE A 87 1.02 1.29 -27.72
N ARG A 88 2.11 0.60 -28.10
CA ARG A 88 2.09 -0.47 -29.12
C ARG A 88 1.73 -1.82 -28.52
N VAL A 89 1.88 -1.98 -27.21
CA VAL A 89 1.50 -3.20 -26.51
C VAL A 89 -0.02 -3.20 -26.35
N PRO A 90 -0.73 -4.23 -26.86
CA PRO A 90 -2.17 -4.32 -26.71
C PRO A 90 -2.58 -4.32 -25.24
N VAL A 91 -3.68 -3.62 -24.93
CA VAL A 91 -4.31 -3.68 -23.62
C VAL A 91 -5.44 -4.72 -23.61
N PRO A 92 -5.82 -5.24 -22.42
CA PRO A 92 -6.91 -6.17 -22.29
C PRO A 92 -8.24 -5.60 -22.79
N PRO A 93 -9.18 -6.47 -23.20
CA PRO A 93 -10.54 -6.04 -23.42
C PRO A 93 -11.19 -5.57 -22.10
N GLU A 94 -12.35 -4.94 -22.21
CA GLU A 94 -13.19 -4.65 -21.05
C GLU A 94 -13.62 -5.96 -20.37
N VAL A 95 -13.49 -6.02 -19.04
CA VAL A 95 -13.79 -7.22 -18.26
C VAL A 95 -14.90 -6.92 -17.26
N ARG A 96 -15.79 -7.89 -17.06
CA ARG A 96 -16.88 -7.83 -16.08
C ARG A 96 -16.75 -8.96 -15.09
N PHE A 97 -16.85 -8.61 -13.82
CA PHE A 97 -16.85 -9.54 -12.70
C PHE A 97 -18.20 -9.50 -12.01
N ASP A 98 -18.64 -10.62 -11.46
CA ASP A 98 -19.69 -10.62 -10.45
C ASP A 98 -19.21 -9.82 -9.23
N ALA A 99 -20.04 -8.90 -8.75
CA ALA A 99 -19.66 -7.97 -7.69
C ALA A 99 -19.38 -8.68 -6.35
N SER A 100 -20.10 -9.77 -6.06
CA SER A 100 -19.91 -10.52 -4.82
C SER A 100 -18.62 -11.35 -4.84
N GLN A 101 -18.29 -11.94 -6.00
CA GLN A 101 -17.03 -12.65 -6.20
C GLN A 101 -15.85 -11.69 -6.14
N TYR A 102 -15.98 -10.51 -6.75
CA TYR A 102 -14.96 -9.47 -6.70
C TYR A 102 -14.65 -9.03 -5.27
N ASP A 103 -15.69 -8.70 -4.48
CA ASP A 103 -15.51 -8.30 -3.08
C ASP A 103 -14.91 -9.41 -2.22
N ALA A 104 -15.32 -10.67 -2.46
CA ALA A 104 -14.76 -11.83 -1.78
C ALA A 104 -13.27 -12.00 -2.09
N GLU A 105 -12.85 -11.77 -3.33
CA GLU A 105 -11.46 -11.86 -3.74
C GLU A 105 -10.61 -10.75 -3.11
N LEU A 106 -11.09 -9.50 -3.07
CA LEU A 106 -10.40 -8.43 -2.36
C LEU A 106 -10.24 -8.75 -0.86
N ALA A 107 -11.28 -9.31 -0.23
CA ALA A 107 -11.23 -9.72 1.16
C ALA A 107 -10.25 -10.89 1.38
N ARG A 108 -10.18 -11.84 0.44
CA ARG A 108 -9.22 -12.95 0.46
C ARG A 108 -7.78 -12.43 0.42
N VAL A 109 -7.48 -11.48 -0.47
CA VAL A 109 -6.14 -10.86 -0.59
C VAL A 109 -5.72 -10.20 0.72
N VAL A 110 -6.63 -9.49 1.39
CA VAL A 110 -6.35 -8.82 2.68
C VAL A 110 -6.14 -9.82 3.82
N ALA A 111 -6.83 -10.96 3.78
CA ALA A 111 -6.71 -12.01 4.80
C ALA A 111 -5.53 -12.98 4.55
N ASP A 112 -4.94 -12.95 3.35
CA ASP A 112 -3.81 -13.80 3.01
C ASP A 112 -2.51 -13.23 3.57
N HIS A 113 -2.04 -13.84 4.66
CA HIS A 113 -0.77 -13.54 5.30
C HIS A 113 0.27 -14.66 5.08
N SER A 114 0.00 -15.61 4.18
CA SER A 114 0.86 -16.79 3.98
C SER A 114 2.23 -16.46 3.37
N TRP A 115 2.34 -15.31 2.71
CA TRP A 115 3.55 -14.78 2.10
C TRP A 115 4.37 -13.88 3.05
N GLU A 116 3.80 -13.48 4.20
CA GLU A 116 4.44 -12.49 5.07
C GLU A 116 5.71 -13.05 5.74
N GLU A 117 6.83 -12.37 5.55
CA GLU A 117 8.00 -12.55 6.42
C GLU A 117 7.78 -11.81 7.76
N PRO A 118 8.60 -12.05 8.80
CA PRO A 118 8.47 -11.35 10.07
C PRO A 118 8.42 -9.81 9.95
N VAL A 119 9.14 -9.23 8.99
CA VAL A 119 9.15 -7.78 8.73
C VAL A 119 7.86 -7.27 8.08
N ASP A 120 7.21 -8.07 7.23
CA ASP A 120 5.89 -7.73 6.65
C ASP A 120 4.80 -7.82 7.73
N THR A 121 4.87 -8.86 8.56
CA THR A 121 3.99 -9.03 9.72
C THR A 121 4.14 -7.84 10.66
N ALA A 122 5.38 -7.41 10.93
CA ALA A 122 5.66 -6.25 11.77
C ALA A 122 5.06 -4.97 11.18
N ALA A 123 5.25 -4.71 9.88
CA ALA A 123 4.70 -3.53 9.22
C ALA A 123 3.16 -3.49 9.29
N ARG A 124 2.49 -4.61 9.00
CA ARG A 124 1.03 -4.73 9.08
C ARG A 124 0.51 -4.52 10.50
N LEU A 125 1.07 -5.25 11.47
CA LEU A 125 0.64 -5.13 12.87
C LEU A 125 0.90 -3.73 13.43
N LEU A 126 2.04 -3.13 13.10
CA LEU A 126 2.36 -1.76 13.48
C LEU A 126 1.33 -0.77 12.92
N ALA A 127 1.01 -0.87 11.63
CA ALA A 127 0.03 0.00 11.01
C ALA A 127 -1.36 -0.10 11.65
N HIS A 128 -1.83 -1.32 11.94
CA HIS A 128 -3.09 -1.52 12.66
C HIS A 128 -3.07 -0.94 14.07
N ARG A 129 -2.02 -1.22 14.86
CA ARG A 129 -1.96 -0.77 16.26
C ARG A 129 -1.79 0.74 16.35
N ILE A 130 -0.93 1.33 15.53
CA ILE A 130 -0.68 2.77 15.51
C ILE A 130 -1.94 3.55 15.13
N ALA A 131 -2.70 3.09 14.12
CA ALA A 131 -3.95 3.72 13.72
C ALA A 131 -4.98 3.81 14.87
N ALA A 132 -4.93 2.88 15.84
CA ALA A 132 -5.82 2.86 16.99
C ALA A 132 -5.40 3.79 18.15
N THR A 133 -4.21 4.40 18.13
CA THR A 133 -3.67 5.17 19.27
C THR A 133 -3.97 6.67 19.25
N ASP A 134 -4.46 7.22 18.13
CA ASP A 134 -4.65 8.66 17.93
C ASP A 134 -3.38 9.53 18.22
N TRP A 135 -2.19 8.94 18.22
CA TRP A 135 -0.92 9.62 18.56
C TRP A 135 -0.67 10.90 17.76
N TYR A 136 -1.08 10.89 16.50
CA TYR A 136 -0.89 11.99 15.57
C TYR A 136 -1.70 13.23 15.98
N LYS A 137 -2.90 13.04 16.55
CA LYS A 137 -3.71 14.14 17.10
C LYS A 137 -3.04 14.76 18.32
N ARG A 138 -2.46 13.92 19.18
CA ARG A 138 -1.79 14.37 20.41
C ARG A 138 -0.59 15.26 20.12
N TRP A 139 0.17 14.96 19.06
CA TRP A 139 1.43 15.62 18.75
C TRP A 139 1.37 16.58 17.57
N ASP A 140 0.17 16.82 17.02
CA ASP A 140 -0.04 17.62 15.80
C ASP A 140 0.85 17.14 14.65
N CYS A 141 0.69 15.86 14.33
CA CYS A 141 1.38 15.18 13.24
C CYS A 141 0.37 14.70 12.19
N GLN A 142 0.83 14.54 10.96
CA GLN A 142 0.06 13.96 9.86
C GLN A 142 0.75 12.69 9.37
N PRO A 143 0.24 11.49 9.70
CA PRO A 143 0.76 10.26 9.15
C PRO A 143 0.40 10.15 7.67
N PHE A 144 1.27 9.52 6.89
CA PHE A 144 0.92 9.15 5.52
C PHE A 144 -0.04 7.96 5.55
N ALA A 145 -1.16 8.04 4.81
CA ALA A 145 -2.23 7.04 4.80
C ALA A 145 -1.72 5.60 4.56
N HIS A 146 -0.64 5.45 3.79
CA HIS A 146 0.02 4.17 3.49
C HIS A 146 1.53 4.24 3.75
N GLY A 147 1.94 5.01 4.76
CA GLY A 147 3.33 5.34 5.01
C GLY A 147 4.16 4.19 5.57
N ILE A 148 3.56 3.35 6.42
CA ILE A 148 4.25 2.25 7.09
C ILE A 148 4.56 1.17 6.07
N ARG A 149 5.85 0.87 5.90
CA ARG A 149 6.33 -0.08 4.91
C ARG A 149 7.63 -0.73 5.33
N VAL A 150 7.91 -1.89 4.74
CA VAL A 150 9.22 -2.53 4.83
C VAL A 150 10.24 -1.67 4.07
N GLN A 151 11.32 -1.30 4.76
CA GLN A 151 12.43 -0.54 4.17
C GLN A 151 13.55 -1.49 3.72
N GLU A 152 13.94 -2.43 4.59
CA GLU A 152 14.98 -3.42 4.37
C GLU A 152 14.49 -4.82 4.78
N ARG A 153 15.12 -5.85 4.21
CA ARG A 153 14.82 -7.28 4.47
C ARG A 153 16.09 -8.03 4.88
N GLY A 154 15.90 -9.28 5.33
CA GLY A 154 17.01 -10.16 5.72
C GLY A 154 17.57 -9.83 7.10
N GLU A 155 18.90 -9.86 7.24
CA GLU A 155 19.57 -9.66 8.53
C GLU A 155 19.40 -8.24 9.10
N SER A 156 19.16 -7.27 8.22
CA SER A 156 18.92 -5.86 8.57
C SER A 156 17.47 -5.47 8.32
N ALA A 157 16.53 -6.38 8.57
CA ALA A 157 15.11 -6.11 8.30
C ALA A 157 14.61 -4.88 9.08
N GLU A 158 13.98 -3.95 8.38
CA GLU A 158 13.53 -2.68 8.95
C GLU A 158 12.14 -2.30 8.45
N VAL A 159 11.32 -1.77 9.36
CA VAL A 159 10.06 -1.09 9.05
C VAL A 159 10.28 0.41 9.22
N VAL A 160 9.76 1.20 8.27
CA VAL A 160 9.78 2.65 8.34
C VAL A 160 8.36 3.20 8.47
N MET A 161 8.18 4.19 9.34
CA MET A 161 6.95 4.96 9.48
C MET A 161 7.24 6.45 9.26
N PRO A 162 6.98 7.00 8.06
CA PRO A 162 7.08 8.42 7.80
C PRO A 162 5.83 9.17 8.27
N PHE A 163 5.99 10.46 8.54
CA PHE A 163 4.93 11.41 8.86
C PHE A 163 5.44 12.85 8.69
N VAL A 164 4.54 13.82 8.81
CA VAL A 164 4.89 15.25 8.84
C VAL A 164 4.53 15.81 10.21
N THR A 165 5.41 16.60 10.81
CA THR A 165 5.09 17.40 12.01
C THR A 165 4.48 18.72 11.57
N SER A 166 3.39 19.16 12.23
CA SER A 166 2.51 20.27 11.83
C SER A 166 1.83 20.08 10.46
N GLN A 167 0.76 20.84 10.21
CA GLN A 167 0.03 20.73 8.94
C GLN A 167 0.95 21.11 7.75
N PHE A 168 0.81 20.39 6.63
CA PHE A 168 1.66 20.54 5.44
C PHE A 168 1.74 22.01 4.94
N ASP A 169 0.65 22.74 5.16
CA ASP A 169 0.42 24.11 4.72
C ASP A 169 1.10 25.17 5.63
N GLU A 170 1.58 24.75 6.81
CA GLU A 170 2.20 25.61 7.84
C GLU A 170 3.72 25.37 7.99
N GLY A 171 4.38 24.79 6.98
CA GLY A 171 5.83 24.53 7.03
C GLY A 171 6.19 23.21 7.73
N GLY A 172 5.34 22.20 7.58
CA GLY A 172 5.54 20.90 8.20
C GLY A 172 6.85 20.22 7.82
N THR A 173 7.49 19.58 8.79
CA THR A 173 8.78 18.89 8.60
C THR A 173 8.57 17.40 8.43
N TYR A 174 9.10 16.83 7.35
CA TYR A 174 9.10 15.39 7.12
C TYR A 174 9.96 14.68 8.17
N ARG A 175 9.43 13.61 8.76
CA ARG A 175 10.12 12.80 9.77
C ARG A 175 9.77 11.34 9.62
N TRP A 176 10.59 10.47 10.20
CA TRP A 176 10.33 9.04 10.17
C TRP A 176 10.90 8.28 11.37
N HIS A 177 10.20 7.22 11.76
CA HIS A 177 10.73 6.18 12.64
C HIS A 177 11.28 5.03 11.80
N VAL A 178 12.43 4.48 12.20
CA VAL A 178 12.98 3.23 11.66
C VAL A 178 13.02 2.24 12.81
N MET A 179 12.45 1.06 12.58
CA MET A 179 12.31 0.00 13.58
C MET A 179 12.92 -1.28 13.00
N SER A 180 14.01 -1.74 13.61
CA SER A 180 14.66 -2.99 13.22
C SER A 180 13.84 -4.17 13.71
N VAL A 181 13.56 -5.11 12.81
CA VAL A 181 12.81 -6.34 13.09
C VAL A 181 13.79 -7.51 13.14
N THR A 182 13.74 -8.26 14.23
CA THR A 182 14.55 -9.46 14.42
C THR A 182 13.70 -10.72 14.33
N ALA A 183 14.28 -11.82 13.82
CA ALA A 183 13.66 -13.14 13.87
C ALA A 183 13.84 -13.86 15.23
N GLN A 184 14.63 -13.30 16.17
CA GLN A 184 14.93 -13.93 17.45
C GLN A 184 13.84 -13.70 18.52
N GLU A 185 12.86 -12.85 18.25
CA GLU A 185 11.79 -12.50 19.19
C GLU A 185 10.43 -12.54 18.48
N PRO A 186 9.32 -12.88 19.17
CA PRO A 186 7.99 -12.76 18.61
C PRO A 186 7.71 -11.36 18.04
N VAL A 187 7.15 -11.31 16.84
CA VAL A 187 6.88 -10.04 16.13
C VAL A 187 5.91 -9.16 16.92
N GLU A 188 4.94 -9.76 17.60
CA GLU A 188 3.93 -9.05 18.38
C GLU A 188 4.51 -8.27 19.56
N GLU A 189 5.57 -8.80 20.19
CA GLU A 189 6.29 -8.16 21.30
C GLU A 189 7.12 -7.00 20.78
N GLN A 190 7.86 -7.20 19.68
CA GLN A 190 8.61 -6.15 19.00
C GLN A 190 7.71 -4.99 18.59
N VAL A 191 6.58 -5.28 17.93
CA VAL A 191 5.58 -4.27 17.53
C VAL A 191 4.98 -3.57 18.74
N GLY A 192 4.76 -4.28 19.86
CA GLY A 192 4.32 -3.67 21.11
C GLY A 192 5.27 -2.56 21.57
N ARG A 193 6.58 -2.85 21.56
CA ARG A 193 7.61 -1.86 21.91
C ARG A 193 7.70 -0.71 20.91
N PHE A 194 7.54 -0.98 19.62
CA PHE A 194 7.53 0.09 18.60
C PHE A 194 6.37 1.07 18.84
N VAL A 195 5.16 0.55 19.11
CA VAL A 195 4.00 1.38 19.43
C VAL A 195 4.24 2.20 20.69
N GLU A 196 4.77 1.59 21.76
CA GLU A 196 5.11 2.31 22.98
C GLU A 196 6.13 3.42 22.70
N GLN A 197 7.21 3.13 21.98
CA GLN A 197 8.25 4.10 21.64
C GLN A 197 7.71 5.27 20.81
N ILE A 198 6.86 4.99 19.81
CA ILE A 198 6.27 6.02 18.94
C ILE A 198 5.31 6.93 19.72
N THR A 199 4.61 6.38 20.72
CA THR A 199 3.53 7.10 21.41
C THR A 199 3.95 7.74 22.72
N ALA A 200 5.09 7.33 23.30
CA ALA A 200 5.55 7.77 24.62
C ALA A 200 5.98 9.25 24.66
N THR A 201 6.65 9.74 23.63
CA THR A 201 7.28 11.08 23.60
C THR A 201 6.87 11.86 22.36
N ASP A 202 7.16 13.17 22.35
CA ASP A 202 6.99 13.99 21.15
C ASP A 202 7.86 13.41 20.02
N PRO A 203 7.29 13.04 18.86
CA PRO A 203 8.04 12.51 17.72
C PRO A 203 9.15 13.45 17.24
N ARG A 204 9.09 14.75 17.55
CA ARG A 204 10.16 15.72 17.28
C ARG A 204 11.47 15.40 18.03
N GLU A 205 11.41 14.64 19.10
CA GLU A 205 12.58 14.25 19.92
C GLU A 205 13.13 12.88 19.53
N SER A 206 12.26 11.96 19.08
CA SER A 206 12.60 10.55 18.86
C SER A 206 12.69 10.13 17.39
N ALA A 207 12.04 10.85 16.47
CA ALA A 207 12.05 10.51 15.04
C ALA A 207 13.22 11.14 14.30
N LYS A 208 13.71 10.45 13.27
CA LYS A 208 14.71 10.98 12.33
C LYS A 208 14.11 12.13 11.50
N GLY A 209 14.94 13.08 11.12
CA GLY A 209 14.60 14.20 10.23
C GLY A 209 15.53 14.24 9.01
N PRO A 210 15.20 15.06 7.99
CA PRO A 210 16.00 15.26 6.79
C PRO A 210 17.42 15.75 7.08
#